data_AF-A0A3D2J6A8-F1
#
_entry.id   AF-A0A3D2J6A8-F1
#
_cell.length_a   1.000
_cell.length_b   1.000
_cell.length_c   1.000
_cell.angle_alpha   90.00
_cell.angle_beta   90.00
_cell.angle_gamma   90.00
#
_symmetry.space_group_name_H-M   'P 1'
#
loop_
_entity.id
_entity.type
_entity.pdbx_description
1 polymer ?
#
loop_
_entity_poly.entity_id
_entity_poly.type
_entity_poly.pdbx_seq_one_letter_code
_entity_poly.pdbx_strand_id
1 'polypeptide(L)' 'PALLILDEPTSGLDPRSQWEIRQIVAALRKQGITILLCSH' A
#
# COMPACT_ATOMS: atom_id res chain seq x y z
N PRO A 1 -11.62 7.40 11.86
CA PRO A 1 -10.98 6.68 10.74
C PRO A 1 -9.70 7.38 10.27
N ALA A 2 -8.57 6.66 10.25
CA ALA A 2 -7.35 7.16 9.61
C ALA A 2 -7.41 6.82 8.11
N LEU A 3 -7.14 7.82 7.26
CA LEU A 3 -7.06 7.67 5.81
C LEU A 3 -5.58 7.73 5.40
N LEU A 4 -5.11 6.69 4.71
CA LEU A 4 -3.79 6.64 4.09
C LEU A 4 -3.96 6.74 2.57
N ILE A 5 -3.30 7.72 1.95
CA ILE A 5 -3.28 7.88 0.49
C ILE A 5 -1.87 7.56 0.00
N LEU A 6 -1.78 6.69 -1.00
CA LEU A 6 -0.53 6.29 -1.64
C LEU A 6 -0.66 6.51 -3.14
N ASP A 7 0.24 7.31 -3.70
CA ASP A 7 0.32 7.59 -5.13
C ASP A 7 1.58 6.91 -5.70
N GLU A 8 1.38 5.99 -6.64
CA GLU A 8 2.42 5.16 -7.25
C GLU A 8 3.36 4.44 -6.25
N PRO A 9 2.87 3.82 -5.16
CA PRO A 9 3.74 3.32 -4.09
C PRO A 9 4.66 2.18 -4.51
N THR A 10 4.41 1.55 -5.65
CA THR A 10 5.20 0.42 -6.18
C THR A 10 6.05 0.78 -7.40
N SER A 11 6.08 2.05 -7.81
CA SER A 11 6.84 2.47 -8.99
C SER A 11 8.35 2.36 -8.78
N GLY A 12 9.06 1.80 -9.78
CA GLY A 12 10.50 1.59 -9.72
C GLY A 12 10.98 0.51 -8.76
N LEU A 13 10.08 -0.20 -8.07
CA LEU A 13 10.42 -1.30 -7.17
C LEU A 13 10.57 -2.62 -7.92
N ASP A 14 11.53 -3.43 -7.48
CA ASP A 14 11.64 -4.82 -7.92
C ASP A 14 10.47 -5.67 -7.38
N PRO A 15 10.20 -6.85 -7.97
CA PRO A 15 9.04 -7.66 -7.59
C PRO A 15 8.94 -8.01 -6.10
N ARG A 16 10.08 -8.16 -5.40
CA ARG A 16 10.10 -8.48 -3.97
C ARG A 16 9.64 -7.29 -3.15
N SER A 17 10.19 -6.10 -3.39
CA SER A 17 9.78 -4.89 -2.67
C SER A 17 8.32 -4.52 -2.93
N GLN A 18 7.81 -4.75 -4.14
CA GLN A 18 6.37 -4.59 -4.39
C GLN A 18 5.51 -5.54 -3.54
N TRP A 19 5.96 -6.79 -3.36
CA TRP A 19 5.26 -7.74 -2.51
C TRP A 19 5.29 -7.31 -1.04
N GLU A 20 6.42 -6.82 -0.55
CA GLU A 20 6.56 -6.30 0.82
C GLU A 20 5.60 -5.12 1.08
N ILE A 21 5.49 -4.17 0.15
CA ILE A 21 4.52 -3.08 0.24
C ILE A 21 3.08 -3.60 0.30
N ARG A 22 2.73 -4.59 -0.54
CA ARG A 22 1.40 -5.21 -0.49
C ARG A 22 1.10 -5.85 0.86
N GLN A 23 2.09 -6.47 1.51
CA GLN A 23 1.91 -7.04 2.86
C GLN A 23 1.67 -5.95 3.92
N ILE A 24 2.41 -4.84 3.85
CA ILE A 24 2.22 -3.70 4.76
C ILE A 24 0.81 -3.13 4.60
N VAL A 25 0.39 -2.86 3.36
CA VAL A 25 -0.97 -2.36 3.05
C VAL A 25 -2.04 -3.33 3.58
N ALA A 26 -1.85 -4.65 3.41
CA ALA A 26 -2.78 -5.64 3.93
C ALA A 26 -2.86 -5.64 5.47
N ALA A 27 -1.73 -5.47 6.16
CA ALA A 27 -1.69 -5.36 7.61
C ALA A 27 -2.42 -4.10 8.12
N LEU A 28 -2.21 -2.96 7.46
CA LEU A 28 -2.87 -1.70 7.79
C LEU A 28 -4.40 -1.78 7.59
N ARG A 29 -4.87 -2.45 6.54
CA ARG A 29 -6.31 -2.71 6.33
C ARG A 29 -6.92 -3.52 7.47
N LYS A 30 -6.20 -4.52 8.01
CA LYS A 30 -6.67 -5.32 9.16
C LYS A 30 -6.80 -4.49 10.45
N GLN A 31 -6.09 -3.37 10.55
CA GLN A 31 -6.21 -2.42 11.67
C GLN A 31 -7.38 -1.43 11.51
N GLY A 32 -8.20 -1.57 10.46
CA GLY A 32 -9.33 -0.67 10.20
C GLY A 32 -8.93 0.66 9.55
N ILE A 33 -7.71 0.76 9.01
CA ILE A 33 -7.25 1.93 8.27
C ILE A 33 -7.84 1.89 6.86
N THR A 34 -8.47 2.99 6.45
CA THR A 34 -8.94 3.17 5.08
C THR A 34 -7.75 3.57 4.20
N ILE A 35 -7.56 2.87 3.08
CA ILE A 35 -6.43 3.10 2.18
C ILE A 35 -6.94 3.42 0.79
N LEU A 36 -6.47 4.53 0.23
CA LEU A 36 -6.64 4.91 -1.18
C LEU A 36 -5.29 4.74 -1.88
N LEU A 37 -5.27 3.96 -2.95
CA LEU A 37 -4.05 3.57 -3.65
C LEU A 37 -4.22 3.89 -5.14
N CYS A 38 -3.39 4.77 -5.66
CA CYS A 38 -3.30 5.10 -7.09
C CYS A 38 -2.08 4.43 -7.70
N SER A 39 -2.26 3.74 -8.83
CA SER A 39 -1.20 3.13 -9.63
C SER A 39 -1.51 3.28 -11.13
N HIS A 40 -0.49 3.30 -11.99
CA HIS A 40 -0.62 3.20 -13.45
C HIS A 40 -0.84 1.75 -13.92
#